data_AF-A0A640UTX3-F1
#
_entry.id   AF-A0A640UTX3-F1
#
_cell.length_a   1.000
_cell.length_b   1.000
_cell.length_c   1.000
_cell.angle_alpha   90.00
_cell.angle_beta   90.00
_cell.angle_gamma   90.00
#
_symmetry.space_group_name_H-M   'P 1'
#
loop_
_entity.id
_entity.type
_entity.pdbx_description
1 polymer ?
#
loop_
_entity_poly.entity_id
_entity_poly.type
_entity_poly.pdbx_seq_one_letter_code
_entity_poly.pdbx_strand_id
1 'polypeptide(L)'
;MSRSLAVAVTSAAVAGIAFAGVAPASAAPVSAAAWSRAKCIAVDKSIGQHKMAGDRYEGLAKKEAGKAHPDMDKVRQYNAKASDEFTIARAQELELQKQCRR
;
A
#
# COMPACT_ATOMS: atom_id res chain seq x y z
N MET A 1 0.66 45.65 23.85
CA MET A 1 2.07 45.53 23.43
C MET A 1 2.34 44.07 23.07
N SER A 2 2.94 43.84 21.90
CA SER A 2 3.78 42.69 21.49
C SER A 2 3.29 41.26 21.80
N ARG A 3 2.81 40.47 20.82
CA ARG A 3 3.46 39.81 19.65
C ARG A 3 3.90 38.36 19.94
N SER A 4 3.65 37.50 18.94
CA SER A 4 4.18 36.14 18.66
C SER A 4 3.20 35.00 18.96
N LEU A 5 2.99 33.98 18.13
CA LEU A 5 3.33 33.70 16.73
C LEU A 5 2.43 32.50 16.32
N ALA A 6 1.92 32.54 15.09
CA ALA A 6 1.01 31.54 14.53
C ALA A 6 1.69 30.19 14.26
N VAL A 7 1.00 29.09 14.59
CA VAL A 7 0.94 27.86 13.77
C VAL A 7 -0.47 27.30 13.90
N ALA A 8 -1.37 27.74 13.02
CA ALA A 8 -2.64 27.06 12.82
C ALA A 8 -2.37 25.90 11.85
N VAL A 9 -2.37 24.67 12.36
CA VAL A 9 -2.34 23.47 11.53
C VAL A 9 -3.67 23.40 10.80
N THR A 10 -3.63 23.68 9.51
CA THR A 10 -4.75 23.55 8.59
C THR A 10 -5.11 22.07 8.48
N SER A 11 -6.05 21.60 9.30
CA SER A 11 -6.69 20.30 9.12
C SER A 11 -7.57 20.34 7.87
N ALA A 12 -6.97 20.05 6.72
CA ALA A 12 -7.68 19.87 5.45
C ALA A 12 -8.50 18.58 5.50
N ALA A 13 -9.74 18.70 5.98
CA ALA A 13 -10.79 17.72 5.74
C ALA A 13 -11.17 17.80 4.25
N VAL A 14 -10.59 16.95 3.42
CA VAL A 14 -10.97 16.83 2.00
C VAL A 14 -12.12 15.84 1.89
N ALA A 15 -13.33 16.37 2.02
CA ALA A 15 -14.54 15.77 1.47
C ALA A 15 -15.53 16.89 1.12
N GLY A 16 -15.83 17.08 -0.17
CA GLY A 16 -16.96 17.91 -0.59
C GLY A 16 -16.73 18.73 -1.85
N ILE A 17 -16.89 18.12 -3.02
CA ILE A 17 -17.59 18.81 -4.11
C ILE A 17 -19.05 18.39 -3.94
N ALA A 18 -19.78 19.16 -3.16
CA ALA A 18 -21.23 19.09 -3.06
C ALA A 18 -21.79 20.09 -4.07
N PHE A 19 -22.36 19.59 -5.17
CA PHE A 19 -23.37 20.36 -5.89
C PHE A 19 -24.70 20.12 -5.19
N ALA A 20 -25.25 21.22 -4.67
CA ALA A 20 -26.48 21.27 -3.90
C ALA A 20 -27.68 20.86 -4.74
N GLY A 21 -28.46 19.91 -4.25
CA GLY A 21 -29.76 19.57 -4.80
C GLY A 21 -30.24 18.19 -4.36
N VAL A 22 -31.01 18.16 -3.28
CA VAL A 22 -31.93 17.09 -2.87
C VAL A 22 -31.30 15.84 -2.19
N ALA A 23 -31.53 15.75 -0.88
CA ALA A 23 -31.35 14.56 -0.02
C ALA A 23 -32.36 13.43 -0.43
N PRO A 24 -32.36 12.17 0.10
CA PRO A 24 -31.95 11.81 1.46
C PRO A 24 -31.45 10.36 1.74
N ALA A 25 -31.08 10.15 3.00
CA ALA A 25 -31.29 8.94 3.82
C ALA A 25 -31.28 7.58 3.11
N SER A 26 -30.10 6.93 3.08
CA SER A 26 -29.83 5.48 3.06
C SER A 26 -28.51 5.27 2.33
N ALA A 27 -27.38 5.67 2.92
CA ALA A 27 -26.09 5.18 2.44
C ALA A 27 -25.90 3.75 2.95
N ALA A 28 -26.77 2.83 2.49
CA ALA A 28 -26.35 1.46 2.25
C ALA A 28 -24.99 1.54 1.54
N PRO A 29 -23.98 0.73 1.93
CA PRO A 29 -22.63 0.86 1.39
C PRO A 29 -22.76 0.85 -0.13
N VAL A 30 -22.51 2.01 -0.72
CA VAL A 30 -22.70 2.23 -2.14
C VAL A 30 -21.73 1.25 -2.78
N SER A 31 -22.33 0.25 -3.44
CA SER A 31 -21.76 -0.75 -4.32
C SER A 31 -20.27 -0.57 -4.55
N ALA A 32 -19.48 -1.61 -4.24
CA ALA A 32 -18.06 -1.72 -4.61
C ALA A 32 -17.83 -1.17 -6.03
N ALA A 33 -17.53 0.13 -6.11
CA ALA A 33 -17.34 0.81 -7.37
C ALA A 33 -15.98 0.35 -7.85
N ALA A 34 -15.97 -0.29 -9.03
CA ALA A 34 -14.73 -0.70 -9.67
C ALA A 34 -13.74 0.47 -9.64
N TRP A 35 -12.50 0.18 -9.26
CA TRP A 35 -11.48 1.22 -9.19
C TRP A 35 -11.31 1.88 -10.56
N SER A 36 -10.96 3.17 -10.56
CA SER A 36 -10.59 3.84 -11.81
C SER A 36 -9.39 3.14 -12.45
N ARG A 37 -9.31 3.15 -13.79
CA ARG A 37 -8.22 2.52 -14.53
C ARG A 37 -6.83 2.98 -14.08
N ALA A 38 -6.69 4.27 -13.76
CA ALA A 38 -5.45 4.84 -13.23
C ALA A 38 -5.07 4.22 -11.86
N LYS A 39 -6.06 4.00 -10.99
CA LYS A 39 -5.83 3.34 -9.70
C LYS A 39 -5.47 1.86 -9.86
N CYS A 40 -6.12 1.15 -10.78
CA CYS A 40 -5.76 -0.22 -11.12
C CYS A 40 -4.29 -0.33 -11.58
N ILE A 41 -3.85 0.55 -12.47
CA ILE A 41 -2.45 0.59 -12.96
C ILE A 41 -1.48 0.90 -11.81
N ALA A 42 -1.84 1.83 -10.92
CA ALA A 42 -0.98 2.18 -9.78
C ALA A 42 -0.79 1.00 -8.81
N VAL A 43 -1.87 0.26 -8.51
CA VAL A 43 -1.79 -0.93 -7.65
C VAL A 43 -1.04 -2.05 -8.33
N ASP A 44 -1.25 -2.29 -9.63
CA ASP A 44 -0.49 -3.27 -10.41
C ASP A 44 1.02 -2.98 -10.38
N LYS A 45 1.41 -1.70 -10.55
CA LYS A 45 2.80 -1.26 -10.39
C LYS A 45 3.32 -1.51 -8.97
N SER A 46 2.52 -1.22 -7.95
CA SER A 46 2.88 -1.45 -6.54
C SER A 46 3.13 -2.94 -6.25
N ILE A 47 2.29 -3.82 -6.80
CA ILE A 47 2.48 -5.28 -6.70
C ILE A 47 3.84 -5.67 -7.28
N GLY A 48 4.18 -5.14 -8.46
CA GLY A 48 5.50 -5.37 -9.07
C GLY A 48 6.66 -4.91 -8.19
N GLN A 49 6.51 -3.75 -7.51
CA GLN A 49 7.53 -3.24 -6.59
C GLN A 49 7.74 -4.14 -5.38
N HIS A 50 6.65 -4.62 -4.76
CA HIS A 50 6.71 -5.56 -3.64
C HIS A 50 7.35 -6.89 -4.05
N LYS A 51 7.00 -7.43 -5.22
CA LYS A 51 7.65 -8.66 -5.74
C LYS A 51 9.15 -8.48 -5.93
N MET A 52 9.59 -7.40 -6.57
CA MET A 52 11.02 -7.09 -6.74
C MET A 52 11.74 -6.92 -5.39
N ALA A 53 11.07 -6.31 -4.40
CA ALA A 53 11.62 -6.18 -3.05
C ALA A 53 11.76 -7.54 -2.37
N GLY A 54 10.74 -8.41 -2.49
CA GLY A 54 10.76 -9.79 -2.01
C GLY A 54 11.92 -10.58 -2.61
N ASP A 55 12.06 -10.56 -3.94
CA ASP A 55 13.16 -11.22 -4.67
C ASP A 55 14.53 -10.70 -4.22
N ARG A 56 14.65 -9.38 -3.98
CA ARG A 56 15.88 -8.77 -3.48
C ARG A 56 16.23 -9.30 -2.10
N TYR A 57 15.27 -9.39 -1.18
CA TYR A 57 15.52 -9.93 0.15
C TYR A 57 15.85 -11.42 0.13
N GLU A 58 15.20 -12.22 -0.72
CA GLU A 58 15.62 -13.62 -0.94
C GLU A 58 17.05 -13.71 -1.46
N GLY A 59 17.43 -12.85 -2.40
CA GLY A 59 18.81 -12.78 -2.91
C GLY A 59 19.82 -12.44 -1.82
N LEU A 60 19.49 -11.52 -0.92
CA LEU A 60 20.30 -11.19 0.25
C LEU A 60 20.40 -12.35 1.24
N ALA A 61 19.30 -13.07 1.48
CA ALA A 61 19.30 -14.28 2.32
C ALA A 61 20.20 -15.37 1.74
N LYS A 62 20.08 -15.66 0.44
CA LYS A 62 20.92 -16.64 -0.28
C LYS A 62 22.40 -16.24 -0.24
N LYS A 63 22.70 -14.95 -0.42
CA LYS A 63 24.06 -14.43 -0.34
C LYS A 63 24.66 -14.56 1.07
N GLU A 64 23.88 -14.31 2.11
CA GLU A 64 24.33 -14.45 3.50
C GLU A 64 24.54 -15.93 3.86
N ALA A 65 23.61 -16.80 3.47
CA ALA A 65 23.68 -18.24 3.70
C ALA A 65 24.87 -18.90 2.97
N GLY A 66 25.29 -18.36 1.83
CA GLY A 66 26.43 -18.85 1.04
C GLY A 66 27.81 -18.44 1.56
N LYS A 67 27.92 -17.69 2.66
CA LYS A 67 29.22 -17.32 3.25
C LYS A 67 29.87 -18.50 3.97
N ALA A 68 31.19 -18.45 4.15
CA ALA A 68 31.94 -19.44 4.92
C ALA A 68 31.46 -19.55 6.39
N HIS A 69 31.04 -18.42 6.97
CA HIS A 69 30.39 -18.36 8.28
C HIS A 69 29.08 -17.56 8.14
N PRO A 70 27.97 -18.23 7.83
CA PRO A 70 26.70 -17.54 7.59
C PRO A 70 26.11 -17.01 8.90
N ASP A 71 25.61 -15.76 8.85
CA ASP A 71 24.83 -15.18 9.94
C ASP A 71 23.36 -15.61 9.81
N MET A 72 22.98 -16.64 10.57
CA MET A 72 21.64 -17.23 10.50
C MET A 72 20.54 -16.29 11.00
N ASP A 73 20.87 -15.31 11.86
CA ASP A 73 19.91 -14.28 12.27
C ASP A 73 19.61 -13.34 11.10
N LYS A 74 20.63 -12.90 10.35
CA LYS A 74 20.43 -12.12 9.13
C LYS A 74 19.66 -12.88 8.06
N VAL A 75 19.96 -14.16 7.85
CA VAL A 75 19.21 -15.01 6.90
C VAL A 75 17.73 -15.05 7.28
N ARG A 76 17.40 -15.28 8.56
CA ARG A 76 16.01 -15.26 9.05
C ARG A 76 15.35 -13.91 8.85
N GLN A 77 16.04 -12.81 9.16
CA GLN A 77 15.51 -11.46 8.97
C GLN A 77 15.21 -11.14 7.51
N TYR A 78 16.10 -11.54 6.58
CA TYR A 78 15.87 -11.34 5.15
C TYR A 78 14.71 -12.20 4.64
N ASN A 79 14.61 -13.47 5.07
CA ASN A 79 13.49 -14.32 4.69
C ASN A 79 12.15 -13.79 5.23
N ALA A 80 12.11 -13.27 6.46
CA ALA A 80 10.91 -12.64 7.01
C ALA A 80 10.49 -11.43 6.18
N LYS A 81 11.43 -10.53 5.86
CA LYS A 81 11.15 -9.38 4.99
C LYS A 81 10.67 -9.80 3.60
N ALA A 82 11.28 -10.81 2.99
CA ALA A 82 10.82 -11.33 1.71
C ALA A 82 9.36 -11.84 1.79
N SER A 83 9.05 -12.60 2.85
CA SER A 83 7.70 -13.11 3.09
C SER A 83 6.67 -12.00 3.30
N ASP A 84 7.02 -10.94 4.02
CA ASP A 84 6.14 -9.78 4.23
C ASP A 84 5.83 -9.09 2.90
N GLU A 85 6.85 -8.83 2.08
CA GLU A 85 6.68 -8.20 0.76
C GLU A 85 5.78 -9.05 -0.16
N PHE A 86 5.98 -10.36 -0.21
CA PHE A 86 5.14 -11.26 -1.01
C PHE A 86 3.71 -11.36 -0.47
N THR A 87 3.53 -11.30 0.85
CA THR A 87 2.19 -11.28 1.47
C THR A 87 1.42 -10.03 1.05
N ILE A 88 2.08 -8.86 1.09
CA ILE A 88 1.50 -7.59 0.66
C ILE A 88 1.17 -7.64 -0.83
N ALA A 89 2.10 -8.10 -1.67
CA ALA A 89 1.87 -8.25 -3.11
C ALA A 89 0.64 -9.14 -3.40
N ARG A 90 0.53 -10.29 -2.72
CA ARG A 90 -0.59 -11.21 -2.89
C ARG A 90 -1.92 -10.61 -2.42
N ALA A 91 -1.93 -9.88 -1.31
CA ALA A 91 -3.14 -9.20 -0.84
C ALA A 91 -3.60 -8.16 -1.88
N GLN A 92 -2.67 -7.37 -2.42
CA GLN A 92 -2.95 -6.38 -3.47
C GLN A 92 -3.41 -7.04 -4.78
N GLU A 93 -2.86 -8.19 -5.17
CA GLU A 93 -3.33 -8.96 -6.33
C GLU A 93 -4.79 -9.39 -6.18
N LEU A 94 -5.17 -9.88 -5.00
CA LEU A 94 -6.55 -10.27 -4.72
C LEU A 94 -7.50 -9.08 -4.75
N GLU A 95 -7.08 -7.92 -4.22
CA GLU A 95 -7.86 -6.68 -4.30
C GLU A 95 -7.99 -6.16 -5.74
N LEU A 96 -6.89 -6.17 -6.50
CA LEU A 96 -6.88 -5.77 -7.90
C LEU A 96 -7.81 -6.66 -8.73
N GLN A 97 -7.81 -7.98 -8.50
CA GLN A 97 -8.74 -8.89 -9.17
C GLN A 97 -10.21 -8.57 -8.84
N LYS A 98 -10.53 -8.27 -7.58
CA LYS A 98 -11.90 -7.92 -7.17
C LYS A 98 -12.37 -6.59 -7.74
N GLN A 99 -11.48 -5.61 -7.85
CA GLN A 99 -11.83 -4.21 -8.13
C GLN A 99 -11.61 -3.79 -9.59
N CYS A 100 -10.75 -4.48 -10.34
CA CYS A 100 -10.30 -4.08 -11.68
C CYS A 100 -10.49 -5.15 -12.76
N ARG A 101 -10.69 -6.42 -12.40
CA ARG A 101 -11.18 -7.45 -13.31
C ARG A 101 -12.68 -7.65 -13.08
N ARG A 102 -13.49 -6.86 -13.78
CA ARG A 102 -14.87 -7.23 -14.14
C ARG A 102 -14.92 -7.43 -15.65
#